data_AF-W0EVW9-F1
#
_entry.id   AF-W0EVW9-F1
#
_cell.length_a   1.000
_cell.length_b   1.000
_cell.length_c   1.000
_cell.angle_alpha   90.00
_cell.angle_beta   90.00
_cell.angle_gamma   90.00
#
_symmetry.space_group_name_H-M   'P 1'
#
loop_
_entity.id
_entity.type
_entity.pdbx_description
1 polymer ?
#
loop_
_entity_poly.entity_id
_entity_poly.type
_entity_poly.pdbx_seq_one_letter_code
_entity_poly.pdbx_strand_id
1 'polypeptide(L)'
;MIRITPVNPHDVQALDFIERVYTESFPMDERRDFDEVVRLLRENDDFAIVLLCDEKNPVGFISYWPWSDFTYLEHFAIDSRCRGAGYGATAMTELLKQTGKPAVLEVEKPDDELSQRRIRFYQRLGFVLSPRPYTQPPYSPDRHPLELRLMSYGEIDLDPTFDLVVTRIHNRVYGVE
;
A
#
# COMPACT_ATOMS: atom_id res chain seq x y z
N MET A 1 -19.69 -3.61 8.85
CA MET A 1 -19.15 -2.63 7.87
C MET A 1 -17.73 -2.32 8.31
N ILE A 2 -16.76 -2.43 7.42
CA ILE A 2 -15.34 -2.19 7.77
C ILE A 2 -15.20 -0.76 8.25
N ARG A 3 -14.63 -0.58 9.44
CA ARG A 3 -14.19 0.70 9.97
C ARG A 3 -12.71 0.88 9.68
N ILE A 4 -12.37 2.04 9.14
CA ILE A 4 -10.97 2.47 8.94
C ILE A 4 -10.63 3.44 10.06
N THR A 5 -9.57 3.15 10.81
CA THR A 5 -9.14 3.99 11.94
C THR A 5 -7.66 4.32 11.82
N PRO A 6 -7.24 5.59 11.87
CA PRO A 6 -5.82 5.95 11.93
C PRO A 6 -5.13 5.30 13.12
N VAL A 7 -3.93 4.76 12.90
CA VAL A 7 -3.13 4.12 13.93
C VAL A 7 -2.32 5.17 14.67
N ASN A 8 -2.38 5.14 16.00
CA ASN A 8 -1.49 5.93 16.84
C ASN A 8 -0.16 5.17 17.01
N PRO A 9 1.02 5.81 16.82
CA PRO A 9 2.33 5.16 16.96
C PRO A 9 2.66 4.69 18.39
N HIS A 10 1.78 4.93 19.37
CA HIS A 10 1.87 4.43 20.74
C HIS A 10 0.82 3.35 21.06
N ASP A 11 -0.04 2.98 20.12
CA ASP A 11 -1.01 1.89 20.29
C ASP A 11 -0.34 0.53 20.04
N VAL A 12 0.23 -0.03 21.11
CA VAL A 12 0.97 -1.30 21.06
C VAL A 12 0.11 -2.45 20.52
N GLN A 13 -1.18 -2.53 20.87
CA GLN A 13 -2.04 -3.62 20.41
C GLN A 13 -2.29 -3.57 18.91
N ALA A 14 -2.51 -2.38 18.37
CA ALA A 14 -2.65 -2.19 16.94
C ALA A 14 -1.34 -2.51 16.21
N LEU A 15 -0.20 -2.04 16.73
CA LEU A 15 1.11 -2.26 16.13
C LEU A 15 1.50 -3.74 16.13
N ASP A 16 1.29 -4.47 17.23
CA ASP A 16 1.56 -5.93 17.30
C ASP A 16 0.74 -6.71 16.26
N PHE A 17 -0.54 -6.34 16.08
CA PHE A 17 -1.38 -6.93 15.05
C PHE A 17 -0.84 -6.63 13.64
N ILE A 18 -0.49 -5.38 13.39
CA ILE A 18 0.00 -4.91 12.09
C ILE A 18 1.35 -5.58 11.77
N GLU A 19 2.28 -5.65 12.71
CA GLU A 19 3.58 -6.29 12.53
C GLU A 19 3.42 -7.73 12.04
N ARG A 20 2.56 -8.50 12.72
CA ARG A 20 2.30 -9.87 12.34
C ARG A 20 1.72 -9.98 10.94
N VAL A 21 0.67 -9.20 10.62
CA VAL A 21 0.05 -9.26 9.27
C VAL A 21 1.02 -8.78 8.20
N TYR A 22 1.84 -7.77 8.47
CA TYR A 22 2.85 -7.21 7.57
C TYR A 22 3.95 -8.24 7.28
N THR A 23 4.54 -8.83 8.32
CA THR A 23 5.61 -9.84 8.18
C THR A 23 5.13 -11.13 7.54
N GLU A 24 3.89 -11.55 7.77
CA GLU A 24 3.26 -12.71 7.11
C GLU A 24 2.91 -12.43 5.62
N SER A 25 2.64 -11.18 5.26
CA SER A 25 2.12 -10.84 3.93
C SER A 25 3.19 -10.39 2.94
N PHE A 26 4.30 -9.82 3.43
CA PHE A 26 5.35 -9.25 2.60
C PHE A 26 6.71 -9.90 2.92
N PRO A 27 7.38 -10.53 1.93
CA PRO A 27 8.73 -11.07 2.09
C PRO A 27 9.75 -9.94 2.33
N MET A 28 10.96 -10.31 2.76
CA MET A 28 11.99 -9.35 3.19
C MET A 28 12.30 -8.25 2.15
N ASP A 29 12.34 -8.57 0.86
CA ASP A 29 12.61 -7.59 -0.22
C ASP A 29 11.43 -6.62 -0.48
N GLU A 30 10.23 -6.95 0.01
CA GLU A 30 9.02 -6.14 -0.15
C GLU A 30 8.72 -5.26 1.07
N ARG A 31 9.63 -5.20 2.06
CA ARG A 31 9.34 -4.45 3.30
C ARG A 31 10.57 -3.87 4.01
N ARG A 32 10.34 -2.79 4.75
CA ARG A 32 11.25 -2.31 5.82
C ARG A 32 11.17 -3.21 7.05
N ASP A 33 12.19 -3.14 7.90
CA ASP A 33 12.09 -3.65 9.26
C ASP A 33 10.97 -2.91 10.01
N PHE A 34 10.21 -3.62 10.83
CA PHE A 34 8.98 -3.06 11.40
C PHE A 34 9.24 -1.90 12.36
N ASP A 35 10.36 -1.93 13.09
CA ASP A 35 10.79 -0.81 13.92
C ASP A 35 10.97 0.49 13.11
N GLU A 36 11.44 0.39 11.85
CA GLU A 36 11.54 1.55 10.96
C GLU A 36 10.17 2.05 10.52
N VAL A 37 9.20 1.16 10.30
CA VAL A 37 7.81 1.52 9.99
C VAL A 37 7.19 2.28 11.17
N VAL A 38 7.41 1.83 12.40
CA VAL A 38 6.93 2.50 13.62
C VAL A 38 7.61 3.86 13.79
N ARG A 39 8.92 3.95 13.54
CA ARG A 39 9.65 5.23 13.55
C ARG A 39 9.08 6.19 12.50
N LEU A 40 8.88 5.71 11.27
CA LEU A 40 8.33 6.49 10.16
C LEU A 40 6.94 7.02 10.49
N LEU A 41 6.04 6.19 11.05
CA LEU A 41 4.70 6.59 11.48
C LEU A 41 4.75 7.65 12.61
N ARG A 42 5.79 7.64 13.44
CA ARG A 42 5.95 8.60 14.54
C ARG A 42 6.53 9.94 14.09
N GLU A 43 7.46 9.91 13.14
CA GLU A 43 8.33 11.05 12.83
C GLU A 43 8.03 11.72 11.49
N ASN A 44 7.22 11.09 10.62
CA ASN A 44 6.92 11.60 9.29
C ASN A 44 5.42 11.83 9.09
N ASP A 45 5.02 13.09 9.01
CA ASP A 45 3.63 13.51 8.78
C ASP A 45 3.09 13.09 7.40
N ASP A 46 3.96 12.76 6.44
CA ASP A 46 3.59 12.29 5.11
C ASP A 46 3.37 10.76 5.06
N PHE A 47 3.48 10.04 6.18
CA PHE A 47 3.23 8.59 6.26
C PHE A 47 2.13 8.26 7.26
N ALA A 48 1.15 7.47 6.82
CA ALA A 48 0.02 7.06 7.64
C ALA A 48 -0.21 5.55 7.56
N ILE A 49 -0.69 4.99 8.68
CA ILE A 49 -1.23 3.64 8.73
C ILE A 49 -2.67 3.71 9.24
N VAL A 50 -3.56 2.98 8.59
CA VAL A 50 -4.92 2.75 9.08
C VAL A 50 -5.13 1.28 9.41
N LEU A 51 -5.76 1.03 10.55
CA LEU A 51 -6.24 -0.27 10.96
C LEU A 51 -7.64 -0.50 10.37
N LEU A 52 -7.83 -1.68 9.79
CA LEU A 52 -9.11 -2.14 9.26
C LEU A 52 -9.77 -3.02 10.30
N CYS A 53 -10.95 -2.62 10.78
CA CYS A 53 -11.70 -3.37 11.78
C CYS A 53 -13.06 -3.78 11.24
N ASP A 54 -13.43 -5.04 11.44
CA ASP A 54 -14.84 -5.44 11.41
C ASP A 54 -15.39 -5.40 12.84
N GLU A 55 -16.30 -4.46 13.08
CA GLU A 55 -16.73 -4.04 14.42
C GLU A 55 -15.54 -3.64 15.33
N LYS A 56 -15.10 -4.55 16.20
CA LYS A 56 -13.97 -4.39 17.12
C LYS A 56 -12.78 -5.29 16.77
N ASN A 57 -12.94 -6.19 15.81
CA ASN A 57 -11.93 -7.17 15.45
C ASN A 57 -11.03 -6.59 14.35
N PRO A 58 -9.70 -6.50 14.57
CA PRO A 58 -8.78 -6.10 13.52
C PRO A 58 -8.70 -7.20 12.45
N VAL A 59 -8.83 -6.81 11.19
CA VAL A 59 -8.85 -7.72 10.03
C VAL A 59 -7.80 -7.40 8.98
N GLY A 60 -7.09 -6.27 9.10
CA GLY A 60 -6.04 -5.88 8.16
C GLY A 60 -5.56 -4.45 8.40
N PHE A 61 -4.72 -3.96 7.51
CA PHE A 61 -4.20 -2.60 7.54
C PHE A 61 -3.89 -2.08 6.14
N ILE A 62 -3.77 -0.76 6.03
CA ILE A 62 -3.21 -0.07 4.85
C ILE A 62 -2.18 0.95 5.34
N SER A 63 -0.97 0.93 4.78
CA SER A 63 0.01 2.01 4.90
C SER A 63 0.08 2.82 3.62
N TYR A 64 0.12 4.14 3.74
CA TYR A 64 0.02 5.04 2.58
C TYR A 64 0.62 6.42 2.84
N TRP A 65 0.88 7.13 1.75
CA TRP A 65 1.47 8.47 1.72
C TRP A 65 0.45 9.45 1.12
N PRO A 66 -0.25 10.26 1.93
CA PRO A 66 -1.38 11.08 1.48
C PRO A 66 -0.96 12.46 0.94
N TRP A 67 -0.09 12.50 -0.08
CA TRP A 67 0.36 13.75 -0.69
C TRP A 67 -0.80 14.60 -1.22
N SER A 68 -0.52 15.88 -1.51
CA SER A 68 -1.55 16.86 -1.85
C SER A 68 -2.32 16.53 -3.13
N ASP A 69 -1.66 15.92 -4.12
CA ASP A 69 -2.17 15.62 -5.46
C ASP A 69 -2.60 14.16 -5.66
N PHE A 70 -1.92 13.19 -5.04
CA PHE A 70 -2.35 11.78 -5.04
C PHE A 70 -1.92 11.05 -3.76
N THR A 71 -2.58 9.94 -3.48
CA THR A 71 -2.19 9.03 -2.40
C THR A 71 -1.40 7.85 -2.95
N TYR A 72 -0.18 7.63 -2.45
CA TYR A 72 0.57 6.42 -2.76
C TYR A 72 0.25 5.33 -1.71
N LEU A 73 -0.32 4.21 -2.14
CA LEU A 73 -0.68 3.08 -1.29
C LEU A 73 0.50 2.10 -1.30
N GLU A 74 1.25 2.04 -0.19
CA GLU A 74 2.51 1.30 -0.13
C GLU A 74 2.28 -0.15 0.27
N HIS A 75 1.54 -0.41 1.35
CA HIS A 75 1.20 -1.77 1.78
C HIS A 75 -0.29 -1.89 2.05
N PHE A 76 -0.88 -2.98 1.56
CA PHE A 76 -2.26 -3.34 1.84
C PHE A 76 -2.38 -4.84 2.07
N ALA A 77 -2.80 -5.22 3.28
CA ALA A 77 -2.98 -6.61 3.64
C ALA A 77 -4.23 -6.84 4.49
N ILE A 78 -4.94 -7.93 4.17
CA ILE A 78 -5.97 -8.53 5.01
C ILE A 78 -5.35 -9.75 5.68
N ASP A 79 -5.56 -9.87 7.00
CA ASP A 79 -5.16 -11.02 7.81
C ASP A 79 -5.57 -12.31 7.09
N SER A 80 -4.64 -13.25 6.97
CA SER A 80 -4.84 -14.52 6.27
C SER A 80 -6.09 -15.28 6.74
N ARG A 81 -6.44 -15.15 8.02
CA ARG A 81 -7.61 -15.77 8.67
C ARG A 81 -8.94 -15.12 8.27
N CYS A 82 -8.90 -13.93 7.67
CA CYS A 82 -10.07 -13.13 7.30
C CYS A 82 -10.24 -12.97 5.78
N ARG A 83 -9.38 -13.60 4.97
CA ARG A 83 -9.43 -13.50 3.50
C ARG A 83 -10.68 -14.19 2.94
N GLY A 84 -11.13 -13.73 1.78
CA GLY A 84 -12.31 -14.27 1.09
C GLY A 84 -13.67 -13.73 1.58
N ALA A 85 -13.71 -12.97 2.67
CA ALA A 85 -14.93 -12.36 3.22
C ALA A 85 -15.32 -11.01 2.57
N GLY A 86 -14.63 -10.58 1.51
CA GLY A 86 -14.88 -9.31 0.83
C GLY A 86 -14.35 -8.05 1.54
N TYR A 87 -13.66 -8.20 2.68
CA TYR A 87 -13.10 -7.08 3.44
C TYR A 87 -12.19 -6.17 2.63
N GLY A 88 -11.34 -6.75 1.78
CA GLY A 88 -10.37 -5.97 1.03
C GLY A 88 -10.99 -4.97 0.06
N ALA A 89 -12.04 -5.37 -0.65
CA ALA A 89 -12.74 -4.48 -1.57
C ALA A 89 -13.45 -3.33 -0.82
N THR A 90 -14.12 -3.66 0.28
CA THR A 90 -14.80 -2.68 1.14
C THR A 90 -13.81 -1.69 1.75
N ALA A 91 -12.70 -2.18 2.31
CA ALA A 91 -11.66 -1.34 2.92
C ALA A 91 -11.03 -0.39 1.91
N MET A 92 -10.61 -0.88 0.74
CA MET A 92 -10.00 -0.04 -0.28
C MET A 92 -10.98 1.03 -0.79
N THR A 93 -12.23 0.63 -1.05
CA THR A 93 -13.28 1.58 -1.50
C THR A 93 -13.51 2.68 -0.46
N GLU A 94 -13.59 2.32 0.81
CA GLU A 94 -13.81 3.27 1.90
C GLU A 94 -12.60 4.21 2.08
N LEU A 95 -11.37 3.69 1.98
CA LEU A 95 -10.16 4.52 2.03
C LEU A 95 -10.15 5.55 0.89
N LEU A 96 -10.39 5.12 -0.35
CA LEU A 96 -10.41 6.00 -1.53
C LEU A 96 -11.48 7.09 -1.42
N LYS A 97 -12.64 6.77 -0.83
CA LYS A 97 -13.68 7.77 -0.54
C LYS A 97 -13.24 8.78 0.53
N GLN A 98 -12.58 8.31 1.59
CA GLN A 98 -12.11 9.17 2.67
C GLN A 98 -10.98 10.09 2.23
N THR A 99 -10.04 9.59 1.41
CA THR A 99 -8.96 10.43 0.87
C THR A 99 -9.47 11.41 -0.17
N GLY A 100 -10.47 11.02 -0.98
CA GLY A 100 -11.07 11.87 -2.01
C GLY A 100 -10.07 12.30 -3.09
N LYS A 101 -8.93 11.62 -3.20
CA LYS A 101 -7.81 11.93 -4.10
C LYS A 101 -7.56 10.78 -5.07
N PRO A 102 -6.91 11.05 -6.21
CA PRO A 102 -6.31 10.00 -7.01
C PRO A 102 -5.37 9.14 -6.16
N ALA A 103 -5.19 7.88 -6.56
CA ALA A 103 -4.30 6.96 -5.86
C ALA A 103 -3.37 6.24 -6.84
N VAL A 104 -2.17 5.90 -6.37
CA VAL A 104 -1.19 5.09 -7.09
C VAL A 104 -0.75 3.95 -6.18
N LEU A 105 -0.54 2.77 -6.75
CA LEU A 105 0.01 1.61 -6.04
C LEU A 105 0.91 0.78 -6.95
N GLU A 106 1.74 -0.05 -6.34
CA GLU A 106 2.60 -1.00 -7.02
C GLU A 106 1.95 -2.40 -7.09
N VAL A 107 2.13 -3.10 -8.20
CA VAL A 107 1.71 -4.49 -8.38
C VAL A 107 2.78 -5.31 -9.09
N GLU A 108 2.84 -6.60 -8.78
CA GLU A 108 3.61 -7.57 -9.54
C GLU A 108 3.27 -7.53 -11.04
N LYS A 109 4.24 -7.90 -11.87
CA LYS A 109 4.00 -8.14 -13.31
C LYS A 109 2.94 -9.24 -13.47
N PRO A 110 2.06 -9.17 -14.48
CA PRO A 110 1.01 -10.17 -14.73
C PRO A 110 1.55 -11.50 -15.30
N ASP A 111 2.68 -11.98 -14.79
CA ASP A 111 3.44 -13.12 -15.33
C ASP A 111 2.83 -14.47 -14.91
N ASP A 112 2.03 -14.50 -13.85
CA ASP A 112 1.40 -15.70 -13.30
C ASP A 112 -0.07 -15.48 -12.87
N GLU A 113 -0.76 -16.55 -12.49
CA GLU A 113 -2.17 -16.46 -12.12
C GLU A 113 -2.43 -15.61 -10.87
N LEU A 114 -1.54 -15.64 -9.88
CA LEU A 114 -1.72 -14.91 -8.62
C LEU A 114 -1.55 -13.42 -8.85
N SER A 115 -0.47 -13.00 -9.52
CA SER A 115 -0.23 -11.60 -9.88
C SER A 115 -1.37 -11.04 -10.75
N GLN A 116 -1.85 -11.80 -11.73
CA GLN A 116 -3.03 -11.41 -12.52
C GLN A 116 -4.32 -11.30 -11.69
N ARG A 117 -4.52 -12.17 -10.69
CA ARG A 117 -5.67 -12.07 -9.77
C ARG A 117 -5.59 -10.81 -8.91
N ARG A 118 -4.39 -10.43 -8.45
CA ARG A 118 -4.14 -9.17 -7.71
C ARG A 118 -4.45 -7.95 -8.58
N ILE A 119 -3.97 -7.93 -9.82
CA ILE A 119 -4.28 -6.86 -10.79
C ILE A 119 -5.79 -6.76 -11.04
N ARG A 120 -6.47 -7.89 -11.32
CA ARG A 120 -7.94 -7.89 -11.54
C ARG A 120 -8.72 -7.46 -10.31
N PHE A 121 -8.20 -7.67 -9.10
CA PHE A 121 -8.80 -7.13 -7.89
C PHE A 121 -8.83 -5.60 -7.94
N TYR A 122 -7.71 -4.94 -8.21
CA TYR A 122 -7.64 -3.49 -8.31
C TYR A 122 -8.41 -2.93 -9.52
N GLN A 123 -8.38 -3.61 -10.67
CA GLN A 123 -9.17 -3.20 -11.84
C GLN A 123 -10.67 -3.15 -11.55
N ARG A 124 -11.21 -4.12 -10.78
CA ARG A 124 -12.62 -4.10 -10.36
C ARG A 124 -12.96 -2.95 -9.42
N LEU A 125 -11.96 -2.39 -8.75
CA LEU A 125 -12.09 -1.19 -7.91
C LEU A 125 -11.88 0.10 -8.71
N GLY A 126 -11.65 0.01 -10.02
CA GLY A 126 -11.48 1.17 -10.90
C GLY A 126 -10.03 1.60 -11.11
N PHE A 127 -9.04 0.82 -10.67
CA PHE A 127 -7.65 1.11 -11.00
C PHE A 127 -7.31 0.73 -12.45
N VAL A 128 -6.45 1.51 -13.09
CA VAL A 128 -5.92 1.30 -14.42
C VAL A 128 -4.46 0.88 -14.32
N LEU A 129 -4.09 -0.21 -14.99
CA LEU A 129 -2.71 -0.71 -15.03
C LEU A 129 -1.90 0.08 -16.06
N SER A 130 -0.75 0.62 -15.65
CA SER A 130 0.21 1.19 -16.59
C SER A 130 1.01 0.08 -17.29
N PRO A 131 1.18 0.14 -18.63
CA PRO A 131 2.00 -0.81 -19.37
C PRO A 131 3.51 -0.52 -19.25
N ARG A 132 3.90 0.61 -18.65
CA ARG A 132 5.31 1.00 -18.48
C ARG A 132 5.97 0.18 -17.36
N PRO A 133 7.24 -0.23 -17.52
CA PRO A 133 7.94 -0.96 -16.47
C PRO A 133 8.25 -0.02 -15.31
N TYR A 134 8.15 -0.54 -14.08
CA TYR A 134 8.52 0.17 -12.87
C TYR A 134 9.47 -0.72 -12.07
N THR A 135 10.52 -0.14 -11.51
CA THR A 135 11.42 -0.83 -10.60
C THR A 135 11.25 -0.23 -9.21
N GLN A 136 10.79 -1.05 -8.27
CA GLN A 136 10.81 -0.69 -6.86
C GLN A 136 12.28 -0.71 -6.40
N PRO A 137 12.81 0.38 -5.86
CA PRO A 137 14.12 0.36 -5.22
C PRO A 137 14.11 -0.57 -3.99
N PRO A 138 15.26 -1.13 -3.62
CA PRO A 138 15.36 -1.91 -2.39
C PRO A 138 15.15 -1.01 -1.16
N TYR A 139 14.48 -1.53 -0.13
CA TYR A 139 14.27 -0.80 1.13
C TYR A 139 15.55 -0.59 1.94
N SER A 140 16.57 -1.44 1.75
CA SER A 140 17.88 -1.34 2.42
C SER A 140 18.98 -1.93 1.53
N PRO A 141 20.27 -1.63 1.76
CA PRO A 141 21.37 -2.07 0.90
C PRO A 141 21.53 -3.60 0.73
N ASP A 142 20.98 -4.39 1.66
CA ASP A 142 20.97 -5.85 1.64
C ASP A 142 19.74 -6.46 0.94
N ARG A 143 18.84 -5.63 0.41
CA ARG A 143 17.63 -6.04 -0.34
C ARG A 143 17.83 -5.88 -1.83
N HIS A 144 16.95 -6.54 -2.58
CA HIS A 144 16.99 -6.51 -4.04
C HIS A 144 15.91 -5.59 -4.62
N PRO A 145 16.18 -4.91 -5.75
CA PRO A 145 15.13 -4.20 -6.48
C PRO A 145 14.10 -5.19 -7.04
N LEU A 146 12.84 -4.75 -7.14
CA LEU A 146 11.74 -5.56 -7.66
C LEU A 146 11.20 -4.97 -8.97
N GLU A 147 11.03 -5.82 -9.98
CA GLU A 147 10.37 -5.43 -11.23
C GLU A 147 8.85 -5.54 -11.10
N LEU A 148 8.18 -4.39 -11.14
CA LEU A 148 6.76 -4.25 -10.88
C LEU A 148 6.08 -3.40 -11.97
N ARG A 149 4.81 -3.07 -11.75
CA ARG A 149 4.01 -2.12 -12.52
C ARG A 149 3.32 -1.15 -11.56
N LEU A 150 2.98 0.03 -12.06
CA LEU A 150 2.11 0.96 -11.35
C LEU A 150 0.66 0.79 -11.81
N MET A 151 -0.26 0.93 -10.87
CA MET A 151 -1.68 1.13 -11.15
C MET A 151 -2.14 2.47 -10.57
N SER A 152 -3.02 3.17 -11.29
CA SER A 152 -3.62 4.42 -10.82
C SER A 152 -5.15 4.36 -10.70
N TYR A 153 -5.71 5.15 -9.81
CA TYR A 153 -7.15 5.35 -9.62
C TYR A 153 -7.50 6.85 -9.60
N GLY A 154 -8.68 7.19 -10.11
CA GLY A 154 -9.18 8.57 -10.11
C GLY A 154 -8.56 9.42 -11.21
N GLU A 155 -8.53 10.74 -11.01
CA GLU A 155 -8.07 11.73 -12.00
C GLU A 155 -6.53 11.84 -12.04
N ILE A 156 -5.84 10.72 -12.25
CA ILE A 156 -4.41 10.69 -12.55
C ILE A 156 -4.12 9.74 -13.72
N ASP A 157 -3.66 10.34 -14.83
CA ASP A 157 -3.22 9.62 -16.01
C ASP A 157 -1.71 9.37 -15.93
N LEU A 158 -1.33 8.10 -15.82
CA LEU A 158 0.08 7.71 -15.72
C LEU A 158 0.81 7.86 -17.06
N ASP A 159 0.16 7.95 -18.22
CA ASP A 159 0.90 8.05 -19.49
C ASP A 159 1.79 9.31 -19.55
N PRO A 160 1.28 10.54 -19.32
CA PRO A 160 2.11 11.74 -19.27
C PRO A 160 2.81 11.96 -17.92
N THR A 161 2.34 11.34 -16.82
CA THR A 161 2.84 11.64 -15.45
C THR A 161 3.76 10.57 -14.86
N PHE A 162 3.98 9.44 -15.54
CA PHE A 162 4.69 8.29 -15.00
C PHE A 162 6.01 8.66 -14.32
N ASP A 163 6.88 9.37 -15.03
CA ASP A 163 8.23 9.66 -14.55
C ASP A 163 8.20 10.59 -13.34
N LEU A 164 7.27 11.54 -13.29
CA LEU A 164 7.06 12.41 -12.13
C LEU A 164 6.59 11.61 -10.90
N VAL A 165 5.65 10.68 -11.11
CA VAL A 165 5.14 9.80 -10.05
C VAL A 165 6.27 8.89 -9.53
N VAL A 166 7.03 8.26 -10.42
CA VAL A 166 8.17 7.40 -10.09
C VAL A 166 9.22 8.17 -9.31
N THR A 167 9.69 9.31 -9.83
CA THR A 167 10.68 10.15 -9.14
C THR A 167 10.20 10.53 -7.75
N ARG A 168 8.91 10.86 -7.57
CA ARG A 168 8.40 11.18 -6.23
C ARG A 168 8.39 9.98 -5.30
N ILE A 169 7.91 8.83 -5.76
CA ILE A 169 7.90 7.59 -4.96
C ILE A 169 9.33 7.22 -4.55
N HIS A 170 10.26 7.19 -5.51
CA HIS A 170 11.68 6.90 -5.27
C HIS A 170 12.29 7.83 -4.23
N ASN A 171 12.09 9.15 -4.36
CA ASN A 171 12.67 10.12 -3.43
C ASN A 171 12.02 10.09 -2.04
N ARG A 172 10.68 10.01 -1.98
CA ARG A 172 9.94 10.18 -0.71
C ARG A 172 9.79 8.89 0.09
N VAL A 173 9.72 7.76 -0.59
CA VAL A 173 9.45 6.45 0.02
C VAL A 173 10.75 5.67 0.17
N TYR A 174 11.58 5.62 -0.87
CA TYR A 174 12.78 4.80 -0.92
C TYR A 174 14.09 5.58 -0.67
N GLY A 175 14.03 6.92 -0.68
CA GLY A 175 15.20 7.78 -0.44
C GLY A 175 16.25 7.74 -1.55
N VAL A 176 15.85 7.45 -2.79
CA VAL A 176 16.75 7.40 -3.96
C VAL A 176 16.36 8.44 -5.02
N GLU A 177 17.38 9.02 -5.67
CA GLU A 177 17.25 10.04 -6.74
C GLU A 177 16.99 9.44 -8.13
#